data_AF-A0A503KNF3-F1
#
_entry.id   AF-A0A503KNF3-F1
#
_cell.length_a   1.000
_cell.length_b   1.000
_cell.length_c   1.000
_cell.angle_alpha   90.00
_cell.angle_beta   90.00
_cell.angle_gamma   90.00
#
_symmetry.space_group_name_H-M   'P 1'
#
loop_
_entity.id
_entity.type
_entity.pdbx_description
1 polymer ?
#
loop_
_entity_poly.entity_id
_entity_poly.type
_entity_poly.pdbx_seq_one_letter_code
_entity_poly.pdbx_strand_id
1 'polypeptide(L)'
;MADEVASQIADVSDAELASVTQTLVFQPDVSADDRDRFFGQVQALVEDRARREWPGEDGSGISIFVRADYPRQAASALAGTKPSADMVGTDEPLMGRLFLLDRNASQGWSGDLPFADSGELIEWLTTLPFGSSQVILVYRSTSLMIERANGAQGGMTRKESIRAKLPPVTREGLLEALNHFHMHSVLTPQNCPDGLWRVGHAEAYHTGPTPEVSLQAQLRTFLTAWFRGQLHVDRETTTEIGRIDIALLIPPSDSSGGLTYWGVVELKVVKSFRYSKNGNAPVKVGLLTNARDVAKGVLQAHAFRTNRGCAYAVVEVYDMRADKKVDPREHAEVKKVLPTCSPTPDIRLTPLFGSAQQAREAGYFPPP
;
A
#
# COMPACT_ATOMS: atom_id res chain seq x y z
N MET A 1 37.00 5.22 -21.75
CA MET A 1 37.84 5.38 -20.55
C MET A 1 36.91 5.36 -19.37
N ALA A 2 36.57 4.13 -18.97
CA ALA A 2 35.77 3.80 -17.81
C ALA A 2 36.68 2.90 -16.99
N ASP A 3 36.98 3.32 -15.77
CA ASP A 3 37.52 2.50 -14.67
C ASP A 3 37.63 3.46 -13.49
N GLU A 4 36.49 3.75 -12.87
CA GLU A 4 36.48 4.27 -11.51
C GLU A 4 36.05 3.14 -10.60
N VAL A 5 37.05 2.64 -9.89
CA VAL A 5 37.09 1.46 -9.05
C VAL A 5 36.05 1.60 -7.95
N ALA A 6 35.01 0.76 -8.00
CA ALA A 6 34.27 0.38 -6.81
C ALA A 6 35.25 -0.41 -5.92
N SER A 7 35.90 0.27 -4.98
CA SER A 7 36.77 -0.38 -4.01
C SER A 7 35.91 -1.34 -3.20
N GLN A 8 36.09 -2.65 -3.41
CA GLN A 8 35.57 -3.67 -2.52
C GLN A 8 36.00 -3.32 -1.10
N ILE A 9 35.03 -3.21 -0.20
CA ILE A 9 35.31 -3.07 1.23
C ILE A 9 36.03 -4.35 1.63
N ALA A 10 37.31 -4.24 1.96
CA ALA A 10 38.11 -5.38 2.41
C ALA A 10 37.38 -6.06 3.59
N ASP A 11 37.34 -7.39 3.55
CA ASP A 11 36.76 -8.28 4.57
C ASP A 11 35.22 -8.38 4.63
N VAL A 12 34.48 -7.90 3.62
CA VAL A 12 33.05 -8.23 3.48
C VAL A 12 32.86 -9.13 2.27
N SER A 13 32.45 -10.38 2.50
CA SER A 13 32.20 -11.32 1.41
C SER A 13 31.00 -10.88 0.56
N ASP A 14 30.98 -11.23 -0.73
CA ASP A 14 29.81 -11.00 -1.59
C ASP A 14 28.54 -11.67 -1.01
N ALA A 15 28.70 -12.74 -0.24
CA ALA A 15 27.62 -13.40 0.50
C ALA A 15 27.10 -12.55 1.66
N GLU A 16 27.97 -11.85 2.39
CA GLU A 16 27.58 -10.88 3.43
C GLU A 16 26.99 -9.60 2.83
N LEU A 17 27.52 -9.10 1.71
CA LEU A 17 26.88 -8.00 0.98
C LEU A 17 25.50 -8.42 0.47
N ALA A 18 25.36 -9.61 -0.11
CA ALA A 18 24.08 -10.15 -0.53
C ALA A 18 23.14 -10.37 0.66
N SER A 19 23.63 -10.85 1.82
CA SER A 19 22.80 -11.02 3.02
C SER A 19 22.38 -9.68 3.61
N VAL A 20 23.26 -8.67 3.66
CA VAL A 20 22.92 -7.31 4.11
C VAL A 20 21.92 -6.64 3.17
N THR A 21 22.06 -6.85 1.86
CA THR A 21 21.09 -6.35 0.86
C THR A 21 19.77 -7.11 0.93
N GLN A 22 19.78 -8.40 1.28
CA GLN A 22 18.58 -9.18 1.62
C GLN A 22 17.99 -8.76 2.98
N THR A 23 18.79 -8.25 3.92
CA THR A 23 18.33 -7.75 5.23
C THR A 23 17.71 -6.36 5.12
N LEU A 24 18.03 -5.59 4.07
CA LEU A 24 17.30 -4.40 3.63
C LEU A 24 15.94 -4.78 3.00
N VAL A 25 15.14 -5.58 3.71
CA VAL A 25 13.85 -6.14 3.25
C VAL A 25 12.82 -5.04 2.94
N PHE A 26 13.03 -3.81 3.41
CA PHE A 26 12.11 -2.71 3.18
C PHE A 26 12.85 -1.36 3.20
N GLN A 27 13.12 -0.79 2.02
CA GLN A 27 13.48 0.62 1.95
C GLN A 27 12.21 1.46 2.14
N PRO A 28 12.17 2.37 3.15
CA PRO A 28 11.03 3.26 3.32
C PRO A 28 10.80 4.04 2.03
N ASP A 29 9.54 4.08 1.57
CA ASP A 29 9.15 5.00 0.52
C ASP A 29 9.31 6.43 1.06
N VAL A 30 10.38 7.11 0.65
CA VAL A 30 10.71 8.48 1.10
C VAL A 30 9.66 9.49 0.64
N SER A 31 8.81 9.11 -0.32
CA SER A 31 7.71 9.96 -0.82
C SER A 31 6.40 9.79 -0.06
N ALA A 32 6.27 8.78 0.81
CA ALA A 32 5.10 8.61 1.66
C ALA A 32 5.07 9.66 2.79
N ASP A 33 3.88 10.04 3.23
CA ASP A 33 3.74 10.92 4.39
C ASP A 33 4.30 10.26 5.67
N ASP A 34 4.68 11.08 6.66
CA ASP A 34 5.32 10.58 7.88
C ASP A 34 4.44 9.63 8.72
N ARG A 35 3.12 9.70 8.59
CA ARG A 35 2.17 8.82 9.30
C ARG A 35 2.12 7.45 8.63
N ASP A 36 1.96 7.41 7.32
CA ASP A 36 1.95 6.16 6.55
C ASP A 36 3.30 5.45 6.61
N ARG A 37 4.39 6.22 6.57
CA ARG A 37 5.74 5.70 6.73
C ARG A 37 5.95 5.06 8.10
N PHE A 38 5.52 5.71 9.18
CA PHE A 38 5.61 5.14 10.53
C PHE A 38 4.80 3.84 10.65
N PHE A 39 3.55 3.84 10.17
CA PHE A 39 2.70 2.65 10.20
C PHE A 39 3.28 1.50 9.39
N GLY A 40 3.75 1.77 8.17
CA GLY A 40 4.34 0.75 7.30
C GLY A 40 5.57 0.08 7.91
N GLN A 41 6.38 0.84 8.65
CA GLN A 41 7.58 0.34 9.32
C GLN A 41 7.25 -0.50 10.57
N VAL A 42 6.31 -0.04 11.41
CA VAL A 42 5.81 -0.86 12.53
C VAL A 42 5.18 -2.16 12.01
N GLN A 43 4.40 -2.09 10.94
CA GLN A 43 3.83 -3.27 10.32
C GLN A 43 4.91 -4.23 9.81
N ALA A 44 5.93 -3.73 9.12
CA ALA A 44 7.02 -4.55 8.62
C ALA A 44 7.75 -5.29 9.75
N LEU A 45 8.05 -4.58 10.85
CA LEU A 45 8.65 -5.14 12.06
C LEU A 45 7.78 -6.24 12.68
N VAL A 46 6.49 -5.97 12.87
CA VAL A 46 5.58 -6.89 13.55
C VAL A 46 5.27 -8.12 12.68
N GLU A 47 5.08 -7.93 11.37
CA GLU A 47 4.92 -9.05 10.43
C GLU A 47 6.20 -9.89 10.33
N ASP A 48 7.38 -9.28 10.42
CA ASP A 48 8.63 -10.04 10.52
C ASP A 48 8.67 -10.93 11.76
N ARG A 49 8.35 -10.37 12.92
CA ARG A 49 8.28 -11.13 14.15
C ARG A 49 7.23 -12.25 14.08
N ALA A 50 6.07 -11.98 13.47
CA ALA A 50 5.03 -12.97 13.25
C ALA A 50 5.48 -14.12 12.33
N ARG A 51 6.21 -13.82 11.25
CA ARG A 51 6.78 -14.84 10.34
C ARG A 51 7.80 -15.75 11.02
N ARG A 52 8.54 -15.22 11.99
CA ARG A 52 9.48 -15.97 12.83
C ARG A 52 8.81 -16.69 14.00
N GLU A 53 7.47 -16.73 14.04
CA GLU A 53 6.67 -17.37 15.09
C GLU A 53 6.81 -16.73 16.48
N TRP A 54 7.09 -15.43 16.55
CA TRP A 54 7.16 -14.65 17.79
C TRP A 54 8.21 -15.16 18.80
N PRO A 55 9.49 -15.23 18.40
CA PRO A 55 10.57 -15.71 19.28
C PRO A 55 10.67 -14.84 20.54
N GLY A 56 10.73 -15.48 21.71
CA GLY A 56 10.91 -14.82 23.01
C GLY A 56 9.71 -14.00 23.50
N GLU A 57 8.57 -14.08 22.81
CA GLU A 57 7.34 -13.36 23.20
C GLU A 57 6.52 -14.21 24.18
N ASP A 58 6.93 -14.28 25.44
CA ASP A 58 6.21 -15.05 26.48
C ASP A 58 5.22 -14.18 27.28
N GLY A 59 5.21 -12.87 27.02
CA GLY A 59 4.49 -11.85 27.78
C GLY A 59 3.07 -11.51 27.29
N SER A 60 2.56 -10.37 27.77
CA SER A 60 1.24 -9.81 27.44
C SER A 60 0.99 -9.73 25.94
N GLY A 61 -0.21 -10.08 25.46
CA GLY A 61 -0.52 -10.14 24.03
C GLY A 61 -0.63 -8.80 23.28
N ILE A 62 -0.25 -7.67 23.92
CA ILE A 62 -0.34 -6.32 23.35
C ILE A 62 1.01 -5.58 23.38
N SER A 63 1.29 -4.83 22.31
CA SER A 63 2.36 -3.82 22.25
C SER A 63 1.81 -2.48 21.79
N ILE A 64 2.48 -1.41 22.19
CA ILE A 64 2.12 -0.04 21.80
C ILE A 64 3.33 0.62 21.14
N PHE A 65 3.13 1.18 19.95
CA PHE A 65 4.13 1.97 19.25
C PHE A 65 3.62 3.39 19.11
N VAL A 66 4.39 4.36 19.57
CA VAL A 66 4.06 5.79 19.53
C VAL A 66 5.10 6.52 18.72
N ARG A 67 4.64 7.29 17.72
CA ARG A 67 5.52 8.15 16.94
C ARG A 67 5.90 9.38 17.76
N ALA A 68 7.15 9.49 18.16
CA ALA A 68 7.68 10.64 18.88
C ALA A 68 8.67 11.41 18.00
N ASP A 69 8.45 12.71 17.82
CA ASP A 69 9.40 13.58 17.10
C ASP A 69 10.75 13.66 17.82
N TYR A 70 10.72 13.57 19.15
CA TYR A 70 11.89 13.53 20.03
C TYR A 70 11.78 12.36 21.02
N PRO A 71 12.07 11.11 20.59
CA PRO A 71 11.85 9.90 21.40
C PRO A 71 12.50 9.95 22.79
N ARG A 72 13.71 10.52 22.88
CA ARG A 72 14.43 10.67 24.16
C ARG A 72 13.70 11.58 25.15
N GLN A 73 13.12 12.68 24.68
CA GLN A 73 12.39 13.60 25.54
C GLN A 73 11.08 12.96 26.01
N ALA A 74 10.38 12.28 25.11
CA ALA A 74 9.18 11.51 25.46
C ALA A 74 9.51 10.41 26.50
N ALA A 75 10.61 9.69 26.31
CA ALA A 75 11.05 8.63 27.23
C ALA A 75 11.40 9.14 28.63
N SER A 76 11.89 10.37 28.75
CA SER A 76 12.21 10.98 30.06
C SER A 76 10.99 11.17 30.96
N ALA A 77 9.78 11.18 30.39
CA ALA A 77 8.53 11.21 31.13
C ALA A 77 8.11 9.84 31.67
N LEU A 78 8.82 8.76 31.32
CA LEU A 78 8.52 7.39 31.69
C LEU A 78 9.68 6.76 32.46
N ALA A 79 9.39 6.29 33.67
CA ALA A 79 10.34 5.50 34.44
C ALA A 79 10.62 4.15 33.76
N GLY A 80 11.87 3.68 33.84
CA GLY A 80 12.25 2.33 33.38
C GLY A 80 12.39 2.19 31.86
N THR A 81 12.35 3.27 31.08
CA THR A 81 12.61 3.20 29.65
C THR A 81 14.12 3.04 29.35
N LYS A 82 14.44 2.28 28.31
CA LYS A 82 15.80 2.08 27.79
C LYS A 82 15.88 2.42 26.30
N PRO A 83 17.07 2.78 25.78
CA PRO A 83 17.26 2.94 24.34
C PRO A 83 16.88 1.66 23.59
N SER A 84 16.22 1.82 22.46
CA SER A 84 15.80 0.75 21.57
C SER A 84 16.30 1.07 20.17
N ALA A 85 17.20 0.25 19.64
CA ALA A 85 17.73 0.38 18.30
C ALA A 85 17.68 -1.00 17.63
N ASP A 86 17.50 -1.00 16.31
CA ASP A 86 17.46 -2.23 15.50
C ASP A 86 16.47 -3.28 16.03
N MET A 87 15.19 -2.90 16.13
CA MET A 87 14.15 -3.83 16.61
C MET A 87 13.91 -5.02 15.67
N VAL A 88 14.37 -4.92 14.41
CA VAL A 88 14.28 -5.99 13.42
C VAL A 88 15.38 -7.03 13.67
N GLY A 89 16.63 -6.58 13.84
CA GLY A 89 17.79 -7.43 14.06
C GLY A 89 17.93 -7.98 15.49
N THR A 90 17.20 -7.43 16.45
CA THR A 90 17.22 -7.90 17.85
C THR A 90 16.07 -8.87 18.16
N ASP A 91 16.33 -9.84 19.03
CA ASP A 91 15.31 -10.71 19.65
C ASP A 91 14.74 -10.08 20.93
N GLU A 92 14.82 -8.75 21.08
CA GLU A 92 14.12 -8.08 22.17
C GLU A 92 12.61 -8.34 22.05
N PRO A 93 11.91 -8.76 23.12
CA PRO A 93 10.47 -8.94 23.09
C PRO A 93 9.78 -7.65 22.65
N LEU A 94 8.78 -7.76 21.77
CA LEU A 94 7.88 -6.67 21.40
C LEU A 94 6.69 -6.63 22.36
N MET A 95 6.18 -7.79 22.74
CA MET A 95 4.94 -7.98 23.47
C MET A 95 5.07 -7.52 24.93
N GLY A 96 4.02 -6.86 25.44
CA GLY A 96 4.01 -6.27 26.78
C GLY A 96 4.80 -4.98 26.91
N ARG A 97 5.12 -4.29 25.80
CA ARG A 97 6.00 -3.11 25.81
C ARG A 97 5.40 -1.90 25.08
N LEU A 98 5.83 -0.73 25.52
CA LEU A 98 5.65 0.55 24.84
C LEU A 98 6.95 0.93 24.13
N PHE A 99 6.85 1.30 22.86
CA PHE A 99 7.92 1.83 22.04
C PHE A 99 7.63 3.28 21.68
N LEU A 100 8.54 4.18 22.02
CA LEU A 100 8.56 5.58 21.62
C LEU A 100 9.61 5.73 20.52
N LEU A 101 9.17 5.92 19.28
CA LEU A 101 10.05 5.75 18.11
C LEU A 101 9.99 6.96 17.18
N ASP A 102 11.05 7.14 16.39
CA ASP A 102 11.07 8.14 15.34
C ASP A 102 10.08 7.83 14.19
N ARG A 103 9.93 8.75 13.24
CA ARG A 103 9.04 8.59 12.06
C ARG A 103 9.31 7.35 11.19
N ASN A 104 10.49 6.74 11.33
CA ASN A 104 10.88 5.53 10.62
C ASN A 104 10.60 4.26 11.41
N ALA A 105 10.14 4.36 12.66
CA ALA A 105 10.13 3.25 13.60
C ALA A 105 11.49 2.52 13.69
N SER A 106 12.59 3.24 13.48
CA SER A 106 13.93 2.63 13.34
C SER A 106 14.74 2.68 14.63
N GLN A 107 14.50 3.71 15.44
CA GLN A 107 15.23 3.99 16.67
C GLN A 107 14.33 4.72 17.65
N GLY A 108 14.61 4.56 18.93
CA GLY A 108 13.89 5.27 19.98
C GLY A 108 14.16 4.68 21.35
N TRP A 109 13.09 4.55 22.13
CA TRP A 109 13.13 4.08 23.51
C TRP A 109 11.99 3.10 23.75
N SER A 110 12.19 2.14 24.64
CA SER A 110 11.18 1.15 24.99
C SER A 110 11.13 0.92 26.49
N GLY A 111 9.95 0.56 26.99
CA GLY A 111 9.71 0.23 28.39
C GLY A 111 8.55 -0.75 28.52
N ASP A 112 8.39 -1.34 29.69
CA ASP A 112 7.33 -2.30 29.94
C ASP A 112 5.98 -1.60 30.08
N LEU A 113 4.92 -2.25 29.62
CA LEU A 113 3.57 -1.75 29.80
C LEU A 113 3.14 -1.90 31.27
N PRO A 114 2.54 -0.85 31.87
CA PRO A 114 2.12 -0.91 33.27
C PRO A 114 0.88 -1.79 33.49
N PHE A 115 0.11 -2.07 32.44
CA PHE A 115 -1.16 -2.80 32.51
C PHE A 115 -1.25 -3.84 31.39
N ALA A 116 -2.01 -4.92 31.64
CA ALA A 116 -2.33 -5.92 30.62
C ALA A 116 -3.65 -5.61 29.88
N ASP A 117 -4.56 -4.83 30.50
CA ASP A 117 -5.84 -4.47 29.89
C ASP A 117 -5.71 -3.32 28.88
N SER A 118 -6.31 -3.49 27.71
CA SER A 118 -6.20 -2.50 26.63
C SER A 118 -6.96 -1.20 26.90
N GLY A 119 -8.05 -1.24 27.67
CA GLY A 119 -8.81 -0.04 28.05
C GLY A 119 -8.02 0.85 28.99
N GLU A 120 -7.45 0.24 30.04
CA GLU A 120 -6.56 0.91 31.00
C GLU A 120 -5.31 1.49 30.31
N LEU A 121 -4.73 0.76 29.35
CA LEU A 121 -3.59 1.24 28.58
C LEU A 121 -3.92 2.48 27.76
N ILE A 122 -5.10 2.55 27.13
CA ILE A 122 -5.52 3.74 26.37
C ILE A 122 -5.69 4.92 27.32
N GLU A 123 -6.41 4.74 28.43
CA GLU A 123 -6.61 5.80 29.43
C GLU A 123 -5.26 6.32 29.94
N TRP A 124 -4.34 5.42 30.29
CA TRP A 124 -2.98 5.76 30.71
C TRP A 124 -2.23 6.57 29.65
N LEU A 125 -2.24 6.14 28.38
CA LEU A 125 -1.57 6.88 27.30
C LEU A 125 -2.12 8.32 27.15
N THR A 126 -3.39 8.55 27.45
CA THR A 126 -3.97 9.91 27.39
C THR A 126 -3.40 10.85 28.46
N THR A 127 -2.82 10.32 29.53
CA THR A 127 -2.18 11.10 30.60
C THR A 127 -0.74 11.51 30.27
N LEU A 128 -0.15 10.92 29.23
CA LEU A 128 1.24 11.15 28.85
C LEU A 128 1.38 12.37 27.93
N PRO A 129 2.54 13.06 27.94
CA PRO A 129 2.76 14.27 27.15
C PRO A 129 2.73 14.05 25.62
N PHE A 130 2.77 12.80 25.17
CA PHE A 130 2.66 12.37 23.77
C PHE A 130 1.33 11.67 23.48
N GLY A 131 0.32 11.85 24.33
CA GLY A 131 -1.01 11.24 24.15
C GLY A 131 -1.74 11.68 22.88
N SER A 132 -1.31 12.77 22.22
CA SER A 132 -1.81 13.26 20.94
C SER A 132 -1.04 12.73 19.71
N SER A 133 0.09 12.06 19.91
CA SER A 133 0.93 11.52 18.84
C SER A 133 0.32 10.25 18.23
N GLN A 134 0.63 9.94 16.96
CA GLN A 134 0.17 8.71 16.32
C GLN A 134 0.50 7.47 17.18
N VAL A 135 -0.52 6.67 17.48
CA VAL A 135 -0.42 5.42 18.25
C VAL A 135 -0.77 4.24 17.37
N ILE A 136 0.02 3.17 17.47
CA ILE A 136 -0.25 1.88 16.84
C ILE A 136 -0.29 0.82 17.93
N LEU A 137 -1.43 0.16 18.06
CA LEU A 137 -1.67 -0.94 18.99
C LEU A 137 -1.54 -2.24 18.21
N VAL A 138 -0.79 -3.18 18.76
CA VAL A 138 -0.52 -4.47 18.13
C VAL A 138 -1.01 -5.56 19.06
N TYR A 139 -1.94 -6.36 18.59
CA TYR A 139 -2.55 -7.46 19.33
C TYR A 139 -2.11 -8.78 18.70
N ARG A 140 -1.23 -9.51 19.38
CA ARG A 140 -0.74 -10.81 18.90
C ARG A 140 -1.85 -11.86 18.86
N SER A 141 -2.68 -11.94 19.91
CA SER A 141 -3.71 -12.98 20.05
C SER A 141 -4.75 -12.97 18.93
N THR A 142 -5.08 -11.78 18.41
CA THR A 142 -6.01 -11.61 17.29
C THR A 142 -5.30 -11.36 15.96
N SER A 143 -3.96 -11.28 15.96
CA SER A 143 -3.17 -10.85 14.80
C SER A 143 -3.69 -9.55 14.21
N LEU A 144 -3.96 -8.55 15.05
CA LEU A 144 -4.50 -7.25 14.61
C LEU A 144 -3.55 -6.10 14.95
N MET A 145 -3.51 -5.13 14.05
CA MET A 145 -2.85 -3.85 14.25
C MET A 145 -3.87 -2.72 14.07
N ILE A 146 -3.92 -1.83 15.05
CA ILE A 146 -4.90 -0.73 15.12
C ILE A 146 -4.14 0.59 15.21
N GLU A 147 -4.40 1.49 14.27
CA GLU A 147 -3.87 2.84 14.29
C GLU A 147 -4.88 3.81 14.91
N ARG A 148 -4.36 4.75 15.71
CA ARG A 148 -5.02 5.98 16.10
C ARG A 148 -4.13 7.15 15.69
N ALA A 149 -4.42 7.75 14.54
CA ALA A 149 -3.58 8.79 13.95
C ALA A 149 -3.45 10.06 14.82
N ASN A 150 -4.50 10.39 15.58
CA ASN A 150 -4.61 11.61 16.35
C ASN A 150 -4.47 11.36 17.86
N GLY A 151 -3.59 10.42 18.25
CA GLY A 151 -3.39 10.12 19.67
C GLY A 151 -4.27 9.04 20.26
N ALA A 152 -3.98 8.68 21.50
CA ALA A 152 -4.73 7.72 22.29
C ALA A 152 -6.19 8.16 22.51
N GLN A 153 -6.46 9.47 22.58
CA GLN A 153 -7.82 10.01 22.64
C GLN A 153 -8.55 9.97 21.28
N GLY A 154 -7.79 9.89 20.17
CA GLY A 154 -8.36 9.79 18.83
C GLY A 154 -9.04 8.44 18.59
N GLY A 155 -10.09 8.44 17.77
CA GLY A 155 -10.72 7.20 17.31
C GLY A 155 -9.78 6.34 16.48
N MET A 156 -10.14 5.06 16.29
CA MET A 156 -9.44 4.17 15.37
C MET A 156 -9.50 4.74 13.95
N THR A 157 -8.34 4.90 13.33
CA THR A 157 -8.19 5.42 11.96
C THR A 157 -7.83 4.35 10.94
N ARG A 158 -7.20 3.25 11.37
CA ARG A 158 -6.83 2.12 10.51
C ARG A 158 -6.84 0.82 11.31
N LYS A 159 -7.27 -0.28 10.68
CA LYS A 159 -7.27 -1.64 11.24
C LYS A 159 -6.70 -2.57 10.17
N GLU A 160 -5.65 -3.30 10.50
CA GLU A 160 -5.04 -4.27 9.60
C GLU A 160 -4.75 -5.59 10.31
N SER A 161 -4.74 -6.68 9.55
CA SER A 161 -4.32 -7.98 10.07
C SER A 161 -2.80 -8.13 9.93
N ILE A 162 -2.16 -8.66 10.97
CA ILE A 162 -0.75 -9.02 10.97
C ILE A 162 -0.60 -10.30 10.16
N ARG A 163 0.20 -10.23 9.09
CA ARG A 163 0.43 -11.36 8.20
C ARG A 163 1.62 -12.19 8.68
N ALA A 164 1.35 -13.42 9.11
CA ALA A 164 2.39 -14.40 9.46
C ALA A 164 3.04 -15.08 8.24
N LYS A 165 2.51 -14.82 7.03
CA LYS A 165 3.09 -15.29 5.75
C LYS A 165 3.12 -14.12 4.78
N LEU A 166 4.19 -14.04 4.00
CA LEU A 166 4.23 -13.08 2.90
C LEU A 166 3.14 -13.42 1.87
N PRO A 167 2.48 -12.42 1.26
CA PRO A 167 1.57 -12.68 0.15
C PRO A 167 2.34 -13.36 -0.99
N PRO A 168 1.81 -14.43 -1.57
CA PRO A 168 2.47 -15.11 -2.66
C PRO A 168 2.51 -14.21 -3.90
N VAL A 169 3.66 -14.19 -4.59
CA VAL A 169 3.80 -13.53 -5.89
C VAL A 169 3.19 -14.42 -6.98
N THR A 170 1.86 -14.50 -6.96
CA THR A 170 1.03 -15.24 -7.92
C THR A 170 -0.01 -14.32 -8.52
N ARG A 171 -0.66 -14.75 -9.60
CA ARG A 171 -1.80 -14.03 -10.18
C ARG A 171 -2.87 -13.77 -9.13
N GLU A 172 -3.24 -14.79 -8.37
CA GLU A 172 -4.27 -14.71 -7.34
C GLU A 172 -3.87 -13.73 -6.24
N GLY A 173 -2.59 -13.73 -5.82
CA GLY A 173 -2.06 -12.76 -4.85
C GLY A 173 -2.11 -11.31 -5.36
N LEU A 174 -1.85 -11.07 -6.66
CA LEU A 174 -2.05 -9.75 -7.26
C LEU A 174 -3.51 -9.35 -7.29
N LEU A 175 -4.41 -10.27 -7.67
CA LEU A 175 -5.85 -10.00 -7.70
C LEU A 175 -6.43 -9.71 -6.31
N GLU A 176 -5.91 -10.37 -5.28
CA GLU A 176 -6.21 -10.09 -3.87
C GLU A 176 -5.68 -8.72 -3.45
N ALA A 177 -4.44 -8.39 -3.79
CA ALA A 177 -3.85 -7.08 -3.52
C ALA A 177 -4.69 -5.94 -4.13
N LEU A 178 -5.07 -6.07 -5.41
CA LEU A 178 -5.91 -5.09 -6.11
C LEU A 178 -7.30 -4.95 -5.46
N ASN A 179 -7.89 -6.06 -5.01
CA ASN A 179 -9.16 -6.04 -4.28
C ASN A 179 -9.01 -5.35 -2.91
N HIS A 180 -7.93 -5.63 -2.19
CA HIS A 180 -7.66 -5.01 -0.91
C HIS A 180 -7.46 -3.50 -1.05
N PHE A 181 -6.68 -3.08 -2.06
CA PHE A 181 -6.50 -1.68 -2.42
C PHE A 181 -7.84 -0.99 -2.73
N HIS A 182 -8.69 -1.64 -3.54
CA HIS A 182 -10.03 -1.14 -3.83
C HIS A 182 -10.82 -0.88 -2.55
N MET A 183 -10.98 -1.91 -1.73
CA MET A 183 -11.84 -1.87 -0.55
C MET A 183 -11.38 -0.88 0.51
N HIS A 184 -10.06 -0.72 0.69
CA HIS A 184 -9.51 0.02 1.81
C HIS A 184 -8.94 1.39 1.44
N SER A 185 -8.59 1.62 0.16
CA SER A 185 -7.89 2.83 -0.25
C SER A 185 -8.66 3.70 -1.23
N VAL A 186 -9.61 3.17 -2.01
CA VAL A 186 -10.24 3.97 -3.09
C VAL A 186 -11.75 3.82 -3.23
N LEU A 187 -12.38 2.94 -2.46
CA LEU A 187 -13.83 2.66 -2.55
C LEU A 187 -14.70 3.92 -2.43
N THR A 188 -14.36 4.82 -1.49
CA THR A 188 -15.12 6.03 -1.18
C THR A 188 -14.19 7.23 -0.96
N PRO A 189 -14.67 8.48 -1.15
CA PRO A 189 -13.81 9.67 -1.17
C PRO A 189 -13.08 9.92 0.15
N GLN A 190 -13.58 9.41 1.27
CA GLN A 190 -12.97 9.57 2.59
C GLN A 190 -11.59 8.91 2.69
N ASN A 191 -11.36 7.84 1.93
CA ASN A 191 -10.10 7.09 1.95
C ASN A 191 -9.25 7.33 0.69
N CYS A 192 -9.82 7.99 -0.32
CA CYS A 192 -9.19 8.17 -1.61
C CYS A 192 -7.99 9.13 -1.55
N PRO A 193 -6.97 8.91 -2.40
CA PRO A 193 -5.90 9.89 -2.57
C PRO A 193 -6.43 11.19 -3.19
N ASP A 194 -5.71 12.28 -2.90
CA ASP A 194 -5.97 13.58 -3.50
C ASP A 194 -5.95 13.52 -5.03
N GLY A 195 -6.83 14.30 -5.66
CA GLY A 195 -6.93 14.39 -7.12
C GLY A 195 -7.77 13.29 -7.78
N LEU A 196 -8.22 12.27 -7.02
CA LEU A 196 -9.16 11.27 -7.55
C LEU A 196 -10.55 11.88 -7.77
N TRP A 197 -11.11 12.50 -6.74
CA TRP A 197 -12.38 13.23 -6.79
C TRP A 197 -12.17 14.74 -6.84
N ARG A 198 -13.11 15.47 -7.44
CA ARG A 198 -13.11 16.93 -7.33
C ARG A 198 -13.58 17.32 -5.93
N VAL A 199 -12.82 18.20 -5.27
CA VAL A 199 -13.11 18.68 -3.91
C VAL A 199 -14.56 19.18 -3.82
N GLY A 200 -15.31 18.67 -2.84
CA GLY A 200 -16.71 19.04 -2.60
C GLY A 200 -17.74 18.51 -3.61
N HIS A 201 -17.34 17.70 -4.59
CA HIS A 201 -18.22 17.25 -5.68
C HIS A 201 -18.22 15.73 -5.92
N ALA A 202 -17.68 14.93 -4.98
CA ALA A 202 -17.62 13.48 -5.13
C ALA A 202 -19.01 12.83 -5.23
N GLU A 203 -20.00 13.30 -4.46
CA GLU A 203 -21.38 12.78 -4.49
C GLU A 203 -22.07 12.98 -5.85
N ALA A 204 -21.66 14.02 -6.59
CA ALA A 204 -22.10 14.27 -7.96
C ALA A 204 -21.28 13.48 -9.02
N TYR A 205 -20.40 12.58 -8.59
CA TYR A 205 -19.52 11.79 -9.44
C TYR A 205 -18.58 12.63 -10.32
N HIS A 206 -18.14 13.77 -9.81
CA HIS A 206 -17.16 14.62 -10.48
C HIS A 206 -15.74 14.14 -10.19
N THR A 207 -15.06 13.62 -11.19
CA THR A 207 -13.65 13.21 -11.06
C THR A 207 -12.76 14.43 -10.88
N GLY A 208 -11.64 14.24 -10.20
CA GLY A 208 -10.57 15.23 -10.14
C GLY A 208 -9.89 15.43 -11.50
N PRO A 209 -8.87 16.32 -11.57
CA PRO A 209 -8.22 16.68 -12.82
C PRO A 209 -7.37 15.54 -13.41
N THR A 210 -6.79 14.69 -12.56
CA THR A 210 -5.84 13.63 -12.94
C THR A 210 -6.07 12.33 -12.16
N PRO A 211 -7.28 11.75 -12.21
CA PRO A 211 -7.65 10.61 -11.35
C PRO A 211 -6.78 9.37 -11.59
N GLU A 212 -6.40 9.12 -12.85
CA GLU A 212 -5.56 7.99 -13.23
C GLU A 212 -4.15 8.11 -12.64
N VAL A 213 -3.54 9.31 -12.69
CA VAL A 213 -2.22 9.56 -12.10
C VAL A 213 -2.23 9.37 -10.58
N SER A 214 -3.28 9.86 -9.91
CA SER A 214 -3.45 9.67 -8.46
C SER A 214 -3.60 8.18 -8.10
N LEU A 215 -4.40 7.42 -8.87
CA LEU A 215 -4.55 5.98 -8.68
C LEU A 215 -3.23 5.24 -8.89
N GLN A 216 -2.50 5.57 -9.95
CA GLN A 216 -1.22 4.95 -10.25
C GLN A 216 -0.18 5.22 -9.14
N ALA A 217 -0.14 6.45 -8.61
CA ALA A 217 0.72 6.81 -7.48
C ALA A 217 0.43 5.93 -6.26
N GLN A 218 -0.84 5.91 -5.84
CA GLN A 218 -1.24 5.21 -4.62
C GLN A 218 -1.13 3.69 -4.78
N LEU A 219 -1.46 3.16 -5.96
CA LEU A 219 -1.39 1.73 -6.23
C LEU A 219 0.06 1.24 -6.24
N ARG A 220 1.01 2.02 -6.76
CA ARG A 220 2.44 1.69 -6.69
C ARG A 220 2.89 1.52 -5.23
N THR A 221 2.67 2.55 -4.41
CA THR A 221 3.04 2.52 -2.98
C THR A 221 2.35 1.36 -2.26
N PHE A 222 1.06 1.14 -2.53
CA PHE A 222 0.31 0.03 -1.96
C PHE A 222 0.90 -1.34 -2.34
N LEU A 223 1.17 -1.60 -3.62
CA LEU A 223 1.68 -2.91 -4.07
C LEU A 223 3.10 -3.17 -3.57
N THR A 224 3.97 -2.15 -3.53
CA THR A 224 5.31 -2.25 -2.92
C THR A 224 5.20 -2.68 -1.47
N ALA A 225 4.30 -2.05 -0.70
CA ALA A 225 4.08 -2.40 0.71
C ALA A 225 3.42 -3.78 0.86
N TRP A 226 2.45 -4.12 0.00
CA TRP A 226 1.73 -5.38 0.04
C TRP A 226 2.68 -6.57 -0.13
N PHE A 227 3.54 -6.53 -1.15
CA PHE A 227 4.44 -7.63 -1.50
C PHE A 227 5.78 -7.62 -0.75
N ARG A 228 6.05 -6.60 0.08
CA ARG A 228 7.22 -6.53 0.97
C ARG A 228 8.54 -6.76 0.23
N GLY A 229 8.73 -6.06 -0.89
CA GLY A 229 9.96 -6.12 -1.67
C GLY A 229 10.14 -7.39 -2.52
N GLN A 230 9.23 -8.37 -2.45
CA GLN A 230 9.26 -9.51 -3.39
C GLN A 230 9.01 -9.07 -4.84
N LEU A 231 8.32 -7.93 -5.02
CA LEU A 231 8.16 -7.24 -6.29
C LEU A 231 8.78 -5.85 -6.21
N HIS A 232 9.53 -5.49 -7.24
CA HIS A 232 9.83 -4.10 -7.54
C HIS A 232 8.68 -3.51 -8.36
N VAL A 233 8.05 -2.45 -7.85
CA VAL A 233 6.85 -1.85 -8.46
C VAL A 233 7.17 -0.45 -8.97
N ASP A 234 7.11 -0.31 -10.29
CA ASP A 234 7.33 0.95 -10.98
C ASP A 234 6.04 1.51 -11.56
N ARG A 235 6.01 2.84 -11.71
CA ARG A 235 4.91 3.58 -12.29
C ARG A 235 5.37 4.33 -13.53
N GLU A 236 4.51 4.41 -14.54
CA GLU A 236 4.72 5.24 -15.73
C GLU A 236 6.04 4.92 -16.46
N THR A 237 6.44 3.65 -16.46
CA THR A 237 7.68 3.20 -17.11
C THR A 237 7.60 3.50 -18.61
N THR A 238 8.37 4.49 -19.06
CA THR A 238 8.47 4.83 -20.46
C THR A 238 9.32 3.79 -21.17
N THR A 239 8.80 3.31 -22.29
CA THR A 239 9.43 2.33 -23.16
C THR A 239 9.45 2.88 -24.59
N GLU A 240 10.24 2.26 -25.46
CA GLU A 240 10.30 2.63 -26.88
C GLU A 240 8.92 2.55 -27.58
N ILE A 241 8.00 1.75 -27.05
CA ILE A 241 6.70 1.44 -27.65
C ILE A 241 5.51 2.06 -26.91
N GLY A 242 5.76 2.84 -25.86
CA GLY A 242 4.70 3.45 -25.05
C GLY A 242 5.01 3.49 -23.56
N ARG A 243 3.99 3.68 -22.74
CA ARG A 243 4.12 3.81 -21.29
C ARG A 243 3.27 2.77 -20.59
N ILE A 244 3.87 2.05 -19.64
CA ILE A 244 3.17 1.09 -18.77
C ILE A 244 2.72 1.87 -17.53
N ASP A 245 1.45 1.72 -17.15
CA ASP A 245 0.93 2.40 -15.97
C ASP A 245 1.57 1.90 -14.68
N ILE A 246 1.56 0.57 -14.45
CA ILE A 246 2.28 -0.09 -13.35
C ILE A 246 3.03 -1.32 -13.87
N ALA A 247 4.35 -1.33 -13.68
CA ALA A 247 5.22 -2.46 -13.99
C ALA A 247 5.54 -3.23 -12.69
N LEU A 248 5.39 -4.55 -12.74
CA LEU A 248 5.72 -5.45 -11.64
C LEU A 248 6.92 -6.27 -12.06
N LEU A 249 8.02 -6.11 -11.35
CA LEU A 249 9.31 -6.67 -11.70
C LEU A 249 9.80 -7.60 -10.59
N ILE A 250 10.47 -8.68 -10.97
CA ILE A 250 11.15 -9.60 -10.06
C ILE A 250 12.65 -9.64 -10.37
N PRO A 251 13.50 -9.93 -9.37
CA PRO A 251 14.87 -10.34 -9.63
C PRO A 251 14.88 -11.50 -10.62
N PRO A 252 15.83 -11.52 -11.56
CA PRO A 252 15.94 -12.60 -12.51
C PRO A 252 16.27 -13.90 -11.77
N SER A 253 15.81 -15.04 -12.31
CA SER A 253 16.20 -16.35 -11.81
C SER A 253 17.64 -16.72 -12.17
N ASP A 254 18.24 -16.02 -13.14
CA ASP A 254 19.63 -16.15 -13.52
C ASP A 254 20.49 -15.01 -12.93
N SER A 255 21.81 -15.19 -12.92
CA SER A 255 22.76 -14.24 -12.35
C SER A 255 22.97 -12.98 -13.22
N SER A 256 22.04 -12.65 -14.13
CA SER A 256 22.17 -11.53 -15.08
C SER A 256 22.03 -10.15 -14.44
N GLY A 257 21.65 -10.08 -13.17
CA GLY A 257 21.63 -8.85 -12.36
C GLY A 257 20.56 -7.82 -12.74
N GLY A 258 19.76 -8.06 -13.80
CA GLY A 258 18.71 -7.16 -14.27
C GLY A 258 17.31 -7.60 -13.87
N LEU A 259 16.47 -6.67 -13.38
CA LEU A 259 15.06 -6.94 -13.09
C LEU A 259 14.30 -7.40 -14.34
N THR A 260 13.42 -8.39 -14.18
CA THR A 260 12.59 -8.93 -15.26
C THR A 260 11.11 -8.63 -15.01
N TYR A 261 10.34 -8.44 -16.09
CA TYR A 261 8.91 -8.16 -15.98
C TYR A 261 8.15 -9.42 -15.55
N TRP A 262 7.61 -9.41 -14.34
CA TRP A 262 6.70 -10.44 -13.86
C TRP A 262 5.28 -10.22 -14.36
N GLY A 263 4.81 -8.97 -14.30
CA GLY A 263 3.48 -8.60 -14.78
C GLY A 263 3.31 -7.11 -15.01
N VAL A 264 2.18 -6.75 -15.60
CA VAL A 264 1.80 -5.35 -15.81
C VAL A 264 0.36 -5.13 -15.35
N VAL A 265 0.09 -3.95 -14.79
CA VAL A 265 -1.27 -3.48 -14.52
C VAL A 265 -1.49 -2.19 -15.30
N GLU A 266 -2.37 -2.26 -16.29
CA GLU A 266 -2.86 -1.12 -17.05
C GLU A 266 -4.10 -0.56 -16.37
N LEU A 267 -4.14 0.74 -16.11
CA LEU A 267 -5.25 1.38 -15.40
C LEU A 267 -6.15 2.09 -16.39
N LYS A 268 -7.46 2.03 -16.16
CA LYS A 268 -8.43 2.87 -16.86
C LYS A 268 -9.44 3.43 -15.89
N VAL A 269 -9.85 4.67 -16.10
CA VAL A 269 -10.92 5.31 -15.33
C VAL A 269 -12.12 5.53 -16.23
N VAL A 270 -13.21 4.84 -15.95
CA VAL A 270 -14.50 5.14 -16.58
C VAL A 270 -15.29 6.09 -15.69
N LYS A 271 -15.91 7.11 -16.28
CA LYS A 271 -16.49 8.23 -15.52
C LYS A 271 -17.75 8.78 -16.14
N SER A 272 -18.58 9.42 -15.33
CA SER A 272 -19.77 10.15 -15.81
C SER A 272 -19.44 11.56 -16.28
N PHE A 273 -18.44 12.19 -15.66
CA PHE A 273 -18.05 13.57 -15.92
C PHE A 273 -16.54 13.69 -16.02
N ARG A 274 -16.08 14.61 -16.87
CA ARG A 274 -14.69 15.06 -16.94
C ARG A 274 -14.64 16.58 -16.97
N TYR A 275 -13.56 17.16 -16.49
CA TYR A 275 -13.31 18.58 -16.65
C TYR A 275 -12.27 18.81 -17.74
N SER A 276 -12.41 19.88 -18.50
CA SER A 276 -11.29 20.35 -19.33
C SER A 276 -10.24 21.00 -18.42
N LYS A 277 -8.98 21.02 -18.87
CA LYS A 277 -7.83 21.54 -18.09
C LYS A 277 -8.07 22.95 -17.52
N ASN A 278 -8.86 23.77 -18.22
CA ASN A 278 -9.18 25.15 -17.86
C ASN A 278 -10.68 25.39 -17.61
N GLY A 279 -11.49 24.32 -17.56
CA GLY A 279 -12.94 24.42 -17.48
C GLY A 279 -13.48 24.32 -16.07
N ASN A 280 -14.42 25.19 -15.73
CA ASN A 280 -15.16 25.12 -14.46
C ASN A 280 -16.43 24.27 -14.56
N ALA A 281 -16.84 23.84 -15.77
CA ALA A 281 -18.03 23.05 -16.00
C ALA A 281 -17.69 21.58 -16.35
N PRO A 282 -18.40 20.60 -15.78
CA PRO A 282 -18.22 19.20 -16.12
C PRO A 282 -18.78 18.89 -17.52
N VAL A 283 -18.06 18.09 -18.28
CA VAL A 283 -18.50 17.52 -19.56
C VAL A 283 -18.91 16.08 -19.33
N LYS A 284 -20.13 15.72 -19.72
CA LYS A 284 -20.62 14.34 -19.62
C LYS A 284 -19.81 13.41 -20.51
N VAL A 285 -19.44 12.25 -19.99
CA VAL A 285 -18.74 11.19 -20.72
C VAL A 285 -19.71 10.05 -20.98
N GLY A 286 -19.86 9.69 -22.27
CA GLY A 286 -20.78 8.63 -22.70
C GLY A 286 -20.19 7.23 -22.55
N LEU A 287 -21.06 6.22 -22.56
CA LEU A 287 -20.69 4.81 -22.50
C LEU A 287 -19.70 4.42 -23.60
N LEU A 288 -19.93 4.87 -24.85
CA LEU A 288 -19.05 4.56 -25.98
C LEU A 288 -17.61 5.06 -25.75
N THR A 289 -17.44 6.26 -25.17
CA THR A 289 -16.12 6.80 -24.85
C THR A 289 -15.44 5.93 -23.79
N ASN A 290 -16.14 5.64 -22.69
CA ASN A 290 -15.62 4.77 -21.62
C ASN A 290 -15.24 3.37 -22.17
N ALA A 291 -16.08 2.77 -23.01
CA ALA A 291 -15.83 1.47 -23.62
C ALA A 291 -14.61 1.48 -24.56
N ARG A 292 -14.41 2.56 -25.32
CA ARG A 292 -13.21 2.72 -26.18
C ARG A 292 -11.94 2.85 -25.34
N ASP A 293 -12.00 3.54 -24.20
CA ASP A 293 -10.86 3.66 -23.31
C ASP A 293 -10.52 2.31 -22.67
N VAL A 294 -11.53 1.52 -22.26
CA VAL A 294 -11.32 0.13 -21.82
C VAL A 294 -10.70 -0.73 -22.93
N ALA A 295 -11.25 -0.68 -24.16
CA ALA A 295 -10.72 -1.45 -25.29
C ALA A 295 -9.26 -1.11 -25.61
N LYS A 296 -8.88 0.17 -25.50
CA LYS A 296 -7.47 0.59 -25.61
C LYS A 296 -6.60 -0.02 -24.51
N GLY A 297 -7.06 0.02 -23.26
CA GLY A 297 -6.34 -0.60 -22.14
C GLY A 297 -6.09 -2.09 -22.34
N VAL A 298 -7.06 -2.83 -22.90
CA VAL A 298 -6.90 -4.25 -23.26
C VAL A 298 -5.79 -4.44 -24.28
N LEU A 299 -5.79 -3.67 -25.36
CA LEU A 299 -4.76 -3.74 -26.39
C LEU A 299 -3.37 -3.37 -25.85
N GLN A 300 -3.29 -2.34 -24.99
CA GLN A 300 -2.03 -1.92 -24.36
C GLN A 300 -1.47 -3.00 -23.43
N ALA A 301 -2.30 -3.52 -22.51
CA ALA A 301 -1.90 -4.57 -21.58
C ALA A 301 -1.45 -5.84 -22.33
N HIS A 302 -2.15 -6.23 -23.39
CA HIS A 302 -1.75 -7.34 -24.25
C HIS A 302 -0.41 -7.08 -24.94
N ALA A 303 -0.24 -5.91 -25.57
CA ALA A 303 1.00 -5.55 -26.26
C ALA A 303 2.21 -5.56 -25.31
N PHE A 304 2.06 -4.99 -24.10
CA PHE A 304 3.13 -5.02 -23.11
C PHE A 304 3.45 -6.43 -22.65
N ARG A 305 2.43 -7.27 -22.45
CA ARG A 305 2.63 -8.68 -22.11
C ARG A 305 3.47 -9.42 -23.13
N THR A 306 3.10 -9.31 -24.40
CA THR A 306 3.79 -9.99 -25.50
C THR A 306 5.20 -9.44 -25.68
N ASN A 307 5.37 -8.11 -25.67
CA ASN A 307 6.65 -7.48 -25.97
C ASN A 307 7.67 -7.59 -24.83
N ARG A 308 7.21 -7.72 -23.58
CA ARG A 308 8.07 -7.86 -22.39
C ARG A 308 8.16 -9.28 -21.86
N GLY A 309 7.43 -10.23 -22.46
CA GLY A 309 7.40 -11.62 -22.03
C GLY A 309 6.87 -11.80 -20.60
N CYS A 310 6.02 -10.89 -20.10
CA CYS A 310 5.57 -10.97 -18.72
C CYS A 310 4.48 -12.05 -18.56
N ALA A 311 4.46 -12.70 -17.40
CA ALA A 311 3.57 -13.81 -17.15
C ALA A 311 2.10 -13.36 -17.12
N TYR A 312 1.85 -12.16 -16.60
CA TYR A 312 0.49 -11.64 -16.34
C TYR A 312 0.30 -10.23 -16.86
N ALA A 313 -0.93 -9.93 -17.30
CA ALA A 313 -1.36 -8.58 -17.61
C ALA A 313 -2.79 -8.38 -17.14
N VAL A 314 -3.01 -7.31 -16.38
CA VAL A 314 -4.31 -6.94 -15.81
C VAL A 314 -4.69 -5.56 -16.32
N VAL A 315 -5.95 -5.40 -16.71
CA VAL A 315 -6.59 -4.10 -16.95
C VAL A 315 -7.50 -3.83 -15.76
N GLU A 316 -7.08 -2.91 -14.88
CA GLU A 316 -7.83 -2.50 -13.70
C GLU A 316 -8.66 -1.24 -14.05
N VAL A 317 -9.97 -1.43 -14.22
CA VAL A 317 -10.90 -0.37 -14.60
C VAL A 317 -11.62 0.17 -13.37
N TYR A 318 -11.25 1.37 -12.92
CA TYR A 318 -11.93 2.06 -11.83
C TYR A 318 -13.18 2.78 -12.34
N ASP A 319 -14.35 2.36 -11.84
CA ASP A 319 -15.66 2.84 -12.28
C ASP A 319 -16.20 3.97 -11.40
N MET A 320 -15.90 5.20 -11.83
CA MET A 320 -16.35 6.45 -11.24
C MET A 320 -17.63 6.98 -11.92
N ARG A 321 -18.41 6.14 -12.60
CA ARG A 321 -19.70 6.55 -13.17
C ARG A 321 -20.77 6.57 -12.08
N ALA A 322 -21.69 7.53 -12.15
CA ALA A 322 -22.89 7.55 -11.33
C ALA A 322 -23.82 6.38 -11.69
N ASP A 323 -24.00 6.12 -12.98
CA ASP A 323 -24.78 4.98 -13.49
C ASP A 323 -23.87 3.81 -13.84
N LYS A 324 -23.99 2.73 -13.06
CA LYS A 324 -23.22 1.49 -13.19
C LYS A 324 -24.05 0.33 -13.79
N LYS A 325 -25.27 0.58 -14.28
CA LYS A 325 -26.18 -0.48 -14.77
C LYS A 325 -25.63 -1.23 -15.98
N VAL A 326 -24.87 -0.53 -16.85
CA VAL A 326 -24.28 -1.13 -18.05
C VAL A 326 -22.78 -1.27 -17.85
N ASP A 327 -22.30 -2.51 -17.92
CA ASP A 327 -20.88 -2.83 -17.84
C ASP A 327 -20.15 -2.39 -19.14
N PRO A 328 -19.14 -1.50 -19.07
CA PRO A 328 -18.40 -1.05 -20.25
C PRO A 328 -17.59 -2.17 -20.91
N ARG A 329 -17.26 -3.24 -20.18
CA ARG A 329 -16.56 -4.42 -20.71
C ARG A 329 -17.44 -5.23 -21.67
N GLU A 330 -18.75 -5.14 -21.50
CA GLU A 330 -19.73 -5.86 -22.33
C GLU A 330 -20.05 -5.15 -23.66
N HIS A 331 -19.52 -3.94 -23.85
CA HIS A 331 -19.74 -3.13 -25.04
C HIS A 331 -19.03 -3.72 -26.28
N ALA A 332 -19.61 -3.52 -27.47
CA ALA A 332 -19.13 -4.10 -28.73
C ALA A 332 -17.66 -3.76 -29.05
N GLU A 333 -17.21 -2.55 -28.71
CA GLU A 333 -15.80 -2.13 -28.90
C GLU A 333 -14.81 -2.99 -28.09
N VAL A 334 -15.16 -3.37 -26.85
CA VAL A 334 -14.30 -4.23 -26.02
C VAL A 334 -14.38 -5.69 -26.49
N LYS A 335 -15.60 -6.17 -26.78
CA LYS A 335 -15.84 -7.53 -27.32
C LYS A 335 -15.16 -7.75 -28.67
N LYS A 336 -14.93 -6.70 -29.45
CA LYS A 336 -14.20 -6.77 -30.73
C LYS A 336 -12.70 -7.01 -30.53
N VAL A 337 -12.08 -6.41 -29.51
CA VAL A 337 -10.61 -6.48 -29.30
C VAL A 337 -10.18 -7.66 -28.43
N LEU A 338 -11.03 -8.10 -27.50
CA LEU A 338 -10.72 -9.20 -26.60
C LEU A 338 -10.28 -10.49 -27.34
N PRO A 339 -10.99 -10.96 -28.39
CA PRO A 339 -10.60 -12.17 -29.12
C PRO A 339 -9.29 -12.03 -29.90
N THR A 340 -8.81 -10.81 -30.16
CA THR A 340 -7.55 -10.60 -30.88
C THR A 340 -6.33 -10.61 -29.95
N CYS A 341 -6.54 -10.70 -28.63
CA CYS A 341 -5.47 -10.68 -27.63
C CYS A 341 -5.23 -12.10 -27.11
N SER A 342 -4.11 -12.72 -27.52
CA SER A 342 -3.67 -14.02 -27.03
C SER A 342 -2.21 -13.98 -26.56
N PRO A 343 -1.93 -14.20 -25.28
CA PRO A 343 -2.88 -14.50 -24.21
C PRO A 343 -3.72 -13.28 -23.80
N THR A 344 -4.97 -13.52 -23.42
CA THR A 344 -5.93 -12.47 -23.05
C THR A 344 -5.58 -11.85 -21.69
N PRO A 345 -5.55 -10.50 -21.57
CA PRO A 345 -5.40 -9.84 -20.27
C PRO A 345 -6.61 -10.08 -19.37
N ASP A 346 -6.39 -10.12 -18.05
CA ASP A 346 -7.47 -10.08 -17.08
C ASP A 346 -8.11 -8.69 -17.07
N ILE A 347 -9.44 -8.58 -17.10
CA ILE A 347 -10.13 -7.28 -17.06
C ILE A 347 -11.03 -7.20 -15.85
N ARG A 348 -10.73 -6.24 -14.96
CA ARG A 348 -11.45 -6.02 -13.72
C ARG A 348 -12.19 -4.69 -13.79
N LEU A 349 -13.45 -4.69 -13.35
CA LEU A 349 -14.26 -3.49 -13.18
C LEU A 349 -14.49 -3.27 -11.69
N THR A 350 -13.97 -2.17 -11.19
CA THR A 350 -13.79 -1.90 -9.77
C THR A 350 -14.57 -0.64 -9.41
N PRO A 351 -15.78 -0.76 -8.82
CA PRO A 351 -16.67 0.38 -8.64
C PRO A 351 -16.19 1.32 -7.53
N LEU A 352 -16.15 2.61 -7.82
CA LEU A 352 -15.93 3.66 -6.83
C LEU A 352 -17.23 4.43 -6.60
N PHE A 353 -17.47 4.85 -5.36
CA PHE A 353 -18.71 5.50 -4.96
C PHE A 353 -18.47 6.95 -4.55
N GLY A 354 -19.43 7.82 -4.86
CA GLY A 354 -19.36 9.24 -4.50
C GLY A 354 -19.54 9.51 -3.01
N SER A 355 -20.00 8.52 -2.24
CA SER A 355 -20.09 8.56 -0.77
C SER A 355 -20.07 7.16 -0.15
N ALA A 356 -19.76 7.10 1.15
CA ALA A 356 -19.87 5.85 1.93
C ALA A 356 -21.30 5.31 2.02
N GLN A 357 -22.31 6.19 1.99
CA GLN A 357 -23.71 5.76 1.95
C GLN A 357 -24.00 4.99 0.66
N GLN A 358 -23.59 5.51 -0.49
CA GLN A 358 -23.79 4.84 -1.78
C GLN A 358 -23.05 3.50 -1.88
N ALA A 359 -21.85 3.39 -1.29
CA ALA A 359 -21.14 2.13 -1.21
C ALA A 359 -21.93 1.08 -0.39
N ARG A 360 -22.48 1.47 0.77
CA ARG A 360 -23.33 0.59 1.60
C ARG A 360 -24.61 0.17 0.89
N GLU A 361 -25.27 1.09 0.20
CA GLU A 361 -26.46 0.80 -0.62
C GLU A 361 -26.15 -0.21 -1.74
N ALA A 362 -24.92 -0.20 -2.25
CA ALA A 362 -24.43 -1.17 -3.23
C ALA A 362 -23.91 -2.50 -2.61
N GLY A 363 -24.06 -2.69 -1.29
CA GLY A 363 -23.68 -3.92 -0.59
C GLY A 363 -22.24 -3.95 -0.09
N TYR A 364 -21.51 -2.83 -0.14
CA TYR A 364 -20.16 -2.74 0.42
C TYR A 364 -20.26 -2.37 1.90
N PHE A 365 -20.11 -3.39 2.74
CA PHE A 365 -20.02 -3.21 4.18
C PHE A 365 -18.55 -3.24 4.62
N PRO A 366 -18.15 -2.41 5.60
CA PRO A 366 -16.87 -2.61 6.24
C PRO A 366 -16.83 -4.04 6.81
N PRO A 367 -15.69 -4.74 6.73
CA PRO A 367 -15.55 -6.03 7.39
C PRO A 367 -15.83 -5.88 8.89
N PRO A 368 -16.43 -6.88 9.54
CA PRO A 368 -16.78 -6.84 10.95
C PRO A 368 -15.60 -6.58 11.91
#